data_AF-A0A354J123-F1
#
_entry.id   AF-A0A354J123-F1
#
_cell.length_a   1.000
_cell.length_b   1.000
_cell.length_c   1.000
_cell.angle_alpha   90.00
_cell.angle_beta   90.00
_cell.angle_gamma   90.00
#
_symmetry.space_group_name_H-M   'P 1'
#
loop_
_entity.id
_entity.type
_entity.pdbx_description
1 polymer ?
#
loop_
_entity_poly.entity_id
_entity_poly.type
_entity_poly.pdbx_seq_one_letter_code
_entity_poly.pdbx_strand_id
1 'polypeptide(L)'
;MFNDSAWIDTRTEAQYARLQAWRAGVRRLVVVELGAGIDIPSVRRMSERQRAPLVRINPRAPQLDGASGVGLALGARDALDRIRQALVGGRPHQA
;
A
#
# COMPACT_ATOMS: atom_id res chain seq x y z
N MET A 1 -2.95 12.12 18.05
CA MET A 1 -2.56 10.69 18.04
C MET A 1 -1.51 10.52 19.12
N PHE A 2 -1.62 9.51 19.98
CA PHE A 2 -0.75 9.25 21.14
C PHE A 2 -0.39 10.48 21.99
N ASN A 3 -1.17 10.69 23.06
CA ASN A 3 -0.96 11.75 24.05
C ASN A 3 -1.00 13.18 23.50
N ASP A 4 -1.67 13.37 22.37
CA ASP A 4 -1.79 14.64 21.67
C ASP A 4 -3.21 15.16 21.86
N SER A 5 -3.37 16.13 22.75
CA SER A 5 -4.65 16.76 23.11
C SER A 5 -5.27 17.58 21.98
N ALA A 6 -4.50 17.84 20.91
CA ALA A 6 -4.96 18.50 19.69
C ALA A 6 -5.51 17.53 18.62
N TRP A 7 -5.63 16.24 18.94
CA TRP A 7 -6.16 15.25 17.99
C TRP A 7 -7.64 15.49 17.71
N ILE A 8 -7.97 15.71 16.43
CA ILE A 8 -9.34 15.94 15.97
C ILE A 8 -9.90 14.63 15.43
N ASP A 9 -10.65 13.89 16.26
CA ASP A 9 -11.25 12.60 15.90
C ASP A 9 -12.12 12.69 14.64
N THR A 10 -12.93 13.75 14.52
CA THR A 10 -13.83 13.98 13.39
C THR A 10 -13.10 13.99 12.04
N ARG A 11 -11.87 14.54 11.98
CA ARG A 11 -11.08 14.58 10.75
C ARG A 11 -10.62 13.18 10.34
N THR A 12 -10.23 12.36 11.31
CA THR A 12 -9.76 11.00 11.07
C THR A 12 -10.91 10.10 10.63
N GLU A 13 -12.05 10.19 11.30
CA GLU A 13 -13.27 9.47 10.92
C GLU A 13 -13.72 9.81 9.50
N ALA A 14 -13.73 11.10 9.13
CA ALA A 14 -14.07 11.55 7.79
C ALA A 14 -13.10 11.03 6.71
N GLN A 15 -11.82 10.82 7.04
CA GLN A 15 -10.86 10.19 6.12
C GLN A 15 -11.15 8.70 5.94
N TYR A 16 -11.42 7.98 7.04
CA TYR A 16 -11.79 6.57 6.97
C TYR A 16 -13.09 6.37 6.20
N ALA A 17 -14.13 7.17 6.45
CA ALA A 17 -15.40 7.08 5.74
C ALA A 17 -15.22 7.23 4.21
N ARG A 18 -14.41 8.22 3.77
CA ARG A 18 -14.09 8.42 2.35
C ARG A 18 -13.32 7.24 1.75
N LEU A 19 -12.35 6.70 2.48
CA LEU A 19 -11.60 5.51 2.05
C LEU A 19 -12.54 4.32 1.85
N GLN A 20 -13.43 4.06 2.81
CA GLN A 20 -14.37 2.94 2.74
C GLN A 20 -15.36 3.10 1.58
N ALA A 21 -15.89 4.31 1.37
CA ALA A 21 -16.79 4.60 0.27
C ALA A 21 -16.12 4.38 -1.09
N TRP A 22 -14.88 4.87 -1.28
CA TRP A 22 -14.12 4.62 -2.50
C TRP A 22 -13.82 3.13 -2.68
N ARG A 23 -13.36 2.45 -1.62
CA ARG A 23 -12.97 1.03 -1.63
C ARG A 23 -14.11 0.12 -2.06
N ALA A 24 -15.36 0.45 -1.70
CA ALA A 24 -16.56 -0.31 -2.07
C ALA A 24 -16.81 -0.35 -3.59
N GLY A 25 -16.35 0.66 -4.33
CA GLY A 25 -16.50 0.72 -5.79
C GLY A 25 -15.38 0.04 -6.60
N VAL A 26 -14.26 -0.35 -5.96
CA VAL A 26 -13.08 -0.86 -6.67
C VAL A 26 -13.13 -2.38 -6.86
N ARG A 27 -13.15 -2.82 -8.12
CA ARG A 27 -13.22 -4.25 -8.51
C ARG A 27 -11.86 -4.94 -8.64
N ARG A 28 -10.81 -4.23 -9.08
CA ARG A 28 -9.46 -4.78 -9.34
C ARG A 28 -8.41 -4.05 -8.51
N LEU A 29 -8.55 -4.14 -7.19
CA LEU A 29 -7.63 -3.47 -6.29
C LEU A 29 -6.25 -4.16 -6.30
N VAL A 30 -5.19 -3.35 -6.27
CA VAL A 30 -3.84 -3.75 -5.88
C VAL A 30 -3.39 -2.80 -4.77
N VAL A 31 -2.75 -3.33 -3.73
CA VAL A 31 -2.15 -2.52 -2.67
C VAL A 31 -0.67 -2.33 -2.99
N VAL A 32 -0.20 -1.09 -2.94
CA VAL A 32 1.22 -0.75 -3.03
C VAL A 32 1.65 -0.14 -1.70
N GLU A 33 2.43 -0.89 -0.93
CA GLU A 33 2.93 -0.47 0.38
C GLU A 33 4.37 0.03 0.25
N LEU A 34 4.64 1.24 0.76
CA LEU A 34 5.93 1.91 0.62
C LEU A 34 6.57 2.12 2.00
N GLY A 35 7.74 1.51 2.23
CA GLY A 35 8.60 1.82 3.37
C GLY A 35 8.06 1.42 4.75
N ALA A 36 6.94 0.69 4.84
CA ALA A 36 6.39 0.29 6.13
C ALA A 36 7.30 -0.74 6.81
N GLY A 37 7.89 -0.31 7.93
CA GLY A 37 8.72 -1.16 8.79
C GLY A 37 7.89 -2.16 9.59
N ILE A 38 8.55 -2.82 10.53
CA ILE A 38 7.93 -3.82 11.42
C ILE A 38 7.66 -3.28 12.82
N ASP A 39 8.31 -2.18 13.22
CA ASP A 39 8.21 -1.61 14.58
C ASP A 39 6.81 -1.07 14.89
N ILE A 40 6.17 -0.47 13.89
CA ILE A 40 4.78 0.01 13.96
C ILE A 40 3.99 -0.60 12.79
N PRO A 41 3.39 -1.78 12.96
CA PRO A 41 2.79 -2.52 11.85
C PRO A 41 1.39 -2.04 11.46
N SER A 42 1.00 -0.81 11.81
CA SER A 42 -0.32 -0.26 11.47
C SER A 42 -0.55 -0.22 9.96
N VAL A 43 0.47 0.22 9.19
CA VAL A 43 0.41 0.23 7.73
C VAL A 43 0.35 -1.19 7.18
N ARG A 44 1.18 -2.11 7.69
CA ARG A 44 1.17 -3.53 7.27
C ARG A 44 -0.19 -4.19 7.44
N ARG A 45 -0.78 -4.03 8.64
CA ARG A 45 -2.13 -4.53 8.93
C ARG A 45 -3.19 -3.90 8.05
N MET A 46 -3.06 -2.60 7.74
CA MET A 46 -3.99 -1.92 6.83
C MET A 46 -3.91 -2.49 5.42
N SER A 47 -2.70 -2.69 4.90
CA SER A 47 -2.44 -3.30 3.59
C SER A 47 -3.06 -4.71 3.49
N GLU A 48 -2.77 -5.56 4.47
CA GLU A 48 -3.24 -6.95 4.51
C GLU A 48 -4.76 -7.07 4.62
N ARG A 49 -5.41 -6.17 5.40
CA ARG A 49 -6.87 -6.14 5.54
C ARG A 49 -7.61 -5.83 4.24
N GLN A 50 -6.95 -5.30 3.22
CA GLN A 50 -7.58 -5.04 1.92
C GLN A 50 -7.90 -6.32 1.15
N ARG A 51 -7.30 -7.46 1.54
CA ARG A 51 -7.46 -8.79 0.91
C ARG A 51 -7.30 -8.72 -0.62
N ALA A 52 -6.27 -8.00 -1.06
CA ALA A 52 -5.93 -7.77 -2.45
C ALA A 52 -4.44 -8.07 -2.68
N PRO A 53 -4.00 -8.31 -3.93
CA PRO A 53 -2.59 -8.47 -4.23
C PRO A 53 -1.76 -7.30 -3.69
N LEU A 54 -0.65 -7.62 -3.01
CA LEU A 54 0.20 -6.65 -2.32
C LEU A 54 1.58 -6.54 -2.98
N VAL A 55 1.94 -5.33 -3.40
CA VAL A 55 3.32 -4.97 -3.76
C VAL A 55 3.93 -4.26 -2.56
N ARG A 56 4.82 -4.93 -1.84
CA ARG A 56 5.52 -4.38 -0.67
C ARG A 56 6.90 -3.91 -1.06
N ILE A 57 7.17 -2.61 -0.96
CA ILE A 57 8.47 -2.02 -1.29
C ILE A 57 9.14 -1.57 0.01
N ASN A 58 10.17 -2.30 0.42
CA ASN A 58 10.95 -1.95 1.60
C ASN A 58 12.37 -2.52 1.48
N PRO A 59 13.44 -1.72 1.61
CA PRO A 59 14.82 -2.21 1.50
C PRO A 59 15.19 -3.24 2.56
N ARG A 60 14.58 -3.16 3.75
CA ARG A 60 14.96 -3.93 4.95
C ARG A 60 13.95 -5.02 5.31
N ALA A 61 12.68 -4.84 4.94
CA ALA A 61 11.60 -5.76 5.32
C ALA A 61 10.61 -6.03 4.16
N PRO A 62 11.04 -6.61 3.03
CA PRO A 62 10.16 -6.85 1.88
C PRO A 62 9.20 -8.05 2.04
N GLN A 63 9.31 -8.83 3.12
CA GLN A 63 8.58 -10.08 3.33
C GLN A 63 7.07 -9.83 3.45
N LEU A 64 6.27 -10.75 2.90
CA LEU A 64 4.80 -10.64 2.79
C LEU A 64 4.02 -11.45 3.85
N ASP A 65 4.68 -12.30 4.63
CA ASP A 65 4.10 -13.04 5.76
C ASP A 65 2.72 -13.69 5.47
N GLY A 66 2.59 -14.32 4.29
CA GLY A 66 1.38 -15.02 3.85
C GLY A 66 0.42 -14.19 2.99
N ALA A 67 0.67 -12.90 2.77
CA ALA A 67 -0.07 -12.11 1.79
C ALA A 67 0.29 -12.53 0.35
N SER A 68 -0.71 -12.55 -0.54
CA SER A 68 -0.49 -12.76 -1.97
C SER A 68 0.11 -11.51 -2.60
N GLY A 69 1.20 -11.64 -3.36
CA GLY A 69 1.81 -10.54 -4.10
C GLY A 69 3.32 -10.63 -4.23
N VAL A 70 4.00 -9.47 -4.28
CA VAL A 70 5.45 -9.37 -4.51
C VAL A 70 6.10 -8.45 -3.49
N GLY A 71 7.19 -8.92 -2.87
CA GLY A 71 8.08 -8.12 -2.04
C GLY A 71 9.28 -7.60 -2.84
N LEU A 72 9.56 -6.31 -2.75
CA LEU A 72 10.66 -5.64 -3.43
C LEU A 72 11.62 -5.04 -2.40
N ALA A 73 12.83 -5.59 -2.34
CA ALA A 73 13.93 -5.15 -1.48
C ALA A 73 14.62 -3.89 -2.04
N LEU A 74 13.83 -2.84 -2.30
CA LEU A 74 14.27 -1.60 -2.95
C LEU A 74 13.79 -0.38 -2.18
N GLY A 75 14.45 0.76 -2.42
CA GLY A 75 13.91 2.07 -2.03
C GLY A 75 12.63 2.39 -2.83
N ALA A 76 11.68 3.08 -2.20
CA ALA A 76 10.38 3.40 -2.81
C ALA A 76 10.51 4.08 -4.19
N ARG A 77 11.42 5.05 -4.31
CA ARG A 77 11.67 5.76 -5.57
C ARG A 77 12.18 4.83 -6.67
N ASP A 78 13.24 4.07 -6.39
CA ASP A 78 13.85 3.16 -7.38
C ASP A 78 12.84 2.09 -7.86
N ALA A 79 12.07 1.53 -6.93
CA ALA A 79 11.02 0.57 -7.28
C ALA A 79 9.95 1.19 -8.19
N LEU A 80 9.44 2.38 -7.86
CA LEU A 80 8.41 3.04 -8.67
C LEU A 80 8.94 3.47 -10.04
N ASP A 81 10.20 3.91 -10.13
CA ASP A 81 10.84 4.24 -11.41
C ASP A 81 10.97 3.00 -12.31
N ARG A 82 11.37 1.86 -11.76
CA ARG A 82 11.44 0.58 -12.51
C ARG A 82 10.07 0.06 -12.92
N ILE A 83 9.07 0.15 -12.04
CA ILE A 83 7.67 -0.21 -12.37
C ILE A 83 7.18 0.65 -13.52
N ARG A 84 7.40 1.97 -13.46
CA ARG A 84 7.04 2.90 -14.54
C ARG A 84 7.74 2.54 -15.85
N GLN A 85 9.05 2.26 -15.83
CA GLN A 85 9.78 1.84 -17.03
C GLN A 85 9.21 0.55 -17.62
N ALA A 86 8.87 -0.44 -16.80
CA ALA A 86 8.26 -1.69 -17.25
C ALA A 86 6.88 -1.47 -17.87
N LEU A 87 6.07 -0.56 -17.30
CA LEU A 87 4.74 -0.22 -17.82
C LEU A 87 4.79 0.58 -19.13
N VAL A 88 5.79 1.46 -19.29
CA VAL A 88 5.95 2.29 -20.51
C VAL A 88 6.66 1.53 -21.63
N GLY A 89 7.57 0.61 -21.29
CA GLY A 89 8.31 -0.22 -22.26
C GLY A 89 7.57 -1.47 -22.72
N GLY A 90 6.52 -1.90 -21.99
CA GLY A 90 5.63 -2.98 -22.41
C GLY A 90 4.57 -2.47 -23.38
N ARG A 91 4.59 -2.95 -24.63
CA ARG A 91 3.47 -2.74 -25.57
C ARG A 91 2.14 -3.10 -24.91
N PRO A 92 1.02 -2.38 -25.18
CA PRO A 92 -0.27 -2.76 -24.64
C PRO A 92 -0.61 -4.20 -25.04
N HIS A 93 -1.15 -4.94 -24.07
CA HIS A 93 -1.74 -6.26 -24.27
C HIS A 93 -2.75 -6.14 -25.41
N GLN A 94 -2.45 -6.74 -26.56
CA GLN A 94 -3.46 -6.94 -27.60
C GLN A 94 -4.55 -7.82 -26.97
N ALA A 95 -5.76 -7.30 -26.97
CA ALA A 95 -7.02 -7.99 -26.77
C ALA A 95 -7.89 -7.67 -27.98
#